data_AF-A0A8J4H4G7-F1
#
_entry.id   AF-A0A8J4H4G7-F1
#
_cell.length_a   1.000
_cell.length_b   1.000
_cell.length_c   1.000
_cell.angle_alpha   90.00
_cell.angle_beta   90.00
_cell.angle_gamma   90.00
#
_symmetry.space_group_name_H-M   'P 1'
#
loop_
_entity.id
_entity.type
_entity.pdbx_description
1 polymer ?
#
loop_
_entity_poly.entity_id
_entity_poly.type
_entity_poly.pdbx_seq_one_letter_code
_entity_poly.pdbx_strand_id
1 'polypeptide(L)'
;MIPGLSHNAQWVLASTLLLGMAAGVVGCLAYWKRQSLMSDALSHAALPGVIIGFVLAGSKNMPIMIGGAAASALLGALMIQWIRSSSRVKEDAAMGMVLSVFFGLGIMLLTWVNRMPGGNQSGLDSFIFGQAASMVRRDVYTMAIVAMLIIVAALVAYKEWKLYLFDPAFAKGLGLSRSVMNGMYTLLLVVVIVIGIQAVGVILMAALLIMPSVSARYWTHSFGWMMVLSALFGGAAGMAGTWISTLGKGWPTGPFIVIAAAVLFVVSLAFGLRKGLLVAAWQQRAQRKRLRASNLQANAVQRGGLRMSYSGWILLTASLVGLSCGLIGCLLILRRMAMMADAISHTVLLGIVIAYLITRELSGGHMLIGATLAGLLTAVLVQWLHTRGVQQEASIGIVFTTLFAIGVVLIATKVGNAHLDVQHALMGEITFIPWERVEVPGIGAIPEAVLMLVIVLTVVLAIILAFYKEWKITSFDPALAASLGLPVVFMHYLFMAMVSMTTVAAFDAVGAIMVVAMLITPAASAYLWTDRLAVMLALSGGIGVLSAFLGYAIAAWLDTSISGSMAFATGILFMISFIGSPKYGMLARWMKPAEAAESPPHV
;
A
#
# COMPACT_ATOMS: atom_id res chain seq x y z
N MET A 1 -1.42 10.29 -37.29
CA MET A 1 -0.60 9.08 -37.05
C MET A 1 0.83 9.54 -36.82
N ILE A 2 1.58 8.88 -35.94
CA ILE A 2 3.00 9.23 -35.71
C ILE A 2 3.86 8.22 -36.50
N PRO A 3 4.78 8.66 -37.38
CA PRO A 3 5.55 7.75 -38.22
C PRO A 3 6.39 6.76 -37.42
N GLY A 4 6.51 5.52 -37.92
CA GLY A 4 7.38 4.47 -37.37
C GLY A 4 6.75 3.53 -36.34
N LEU A 5 5.56 3.83 -35.79
CA LEU A 5 4.90 2.96 -34.81
C LEU A 5 3.86 2.02 -35.42
N SER A 6 3.82 0.79 -34.90
CA SER A 6 2.81 -0.21 -35.28
C SER A 6 1.39 0.27 -34.96
N HIS A 7 0.41 -0.19 -35.74
CA HIS A 7 -0.99 0.19 -35.53
C HIS A 7 -1.47 -0.08 -34.11
N ASN A 8 -1.15 -1.25 -33.53
CA ASN A 8 -1.52 -1.58 -32.15
C ASN A 8 -0.89 -0.62 -31.12
N ALA A 9 0.37 -0.21 -31.31
CA ALA A 9 1.00 0.77 -30.43
C ALA A 9 0.31 2.14 -30.52
N GLN A 10 -0.13 2.57 -31.70
CA GLN A 10 -0.91 3.82 -31.86
C GLN A 10 -2.29 3.74 -31.15
N TRP A 11 -2.97 2.58 -31.25
CA TRP A 11 -4.23 2.32 -30.54
C TRP A 11 -4.04 2.35 -29.00
N VAL A 12 -2.98 1.73 -28.49
CA VAL A 12 -2.66 1.70 -27.05
C VAL A 12 -2.22 3.08 -26.54
N LEU A 13 -1.46 3.85 -27.32
CA LEU A 13 -1.12 5.25 -27.00
C LEU A 13 -2.37 6.14 -26.86
N ALA A 14 -3.35 6.00 -27.77
CA ALA A 14 -4.60 6.74 -27.69
C ALA A 14 -5.45 6.33 -26.46
N SER A 15 -5.48 5.03 -26.13
CA SER A 15 -6.19 4.52 -24.94
C SER A 15 -5.55 5.02 -23.64
N THR A 16 -4.21 4.94 -23.53
CA THR A 16 -3.46 5.36 -22.34
C THR A 16 -3.43 6.87 -22.13
N LEU A 17 -3.48 7.66 -23.21
CA LEU A 17 -3.75 9.11 -23.17
C LEU A 17 -5.11 9.39 -22.51
N LEU A 18 -6.20 8.80 -23.03
CA LEU A 18 -7.56 9.03 -22.52
C LEU A 18 -7.75 8.51 -21.08
N LEU A 19 -7.19 7.34 -20.77
CA LEU A 19 -7.14 6.80 -19.40
C LEU A 19 -6.42 7.75 -18.44
N GLY A 20 -5.25 8.26 -18.85
CA GLY A 20 -4.49 9.23 -18.06
C GLY A 20 -5.25 10.54 -17.82
N MET A 21 -6.01 11.01 -18.81
CA MET A 21 -6.90 12.16 -18.65
C MET A 21 -8.03 11.88 -17.65
N ALA A 22 -8.70 10.73 -17.76
CA ALA A 22 -9.77 10.33 -16.85
C ALA A 22 -9.26 10.14 -15.40
N ALA A 23 -8.10 9.49 -15.23
CA ALA A 23 -7.44 9.34 -13.95
C ALA A 23 -7.03 10.70 -13.35
N GLY A 24 -6.49 11.62 -14.14
CA GLY A 24 -6.19 12.98 -13.69
C GLY A 24 -7.42 13.74 -13.16
N VAL A 25 -8.59 13.58 -13.81
CA VAL A 25 -9.84 14.20 -13.34
C VAL A 25 -10.36 13.55 -12.05
N VAL A 26 -10.47 12.22 -11.98
CA VAL A 26 -10.98 11.53 -10.79
C VAL A 26 -10.02 11.66 -9.60
N GLY A 27 -8.71 11.66 -9.86
CA GLY A 27 -7.67 11.89 -8.86
C GLY A 27 -7.77 13.26 -8.19
N CYS A 28 -8.21 14.30 -8.90
CA CYS A 28 -8.48 15.62 -8.30
C CYS A 28 -9.60 15.55 -7.25
N LEU A 29 -10.63 14.72 -7.46
CA LEU A 29 -11.70 14.50 -6.49
C LEU A 29 -11.14 13.77 -5.26
N ALA A 30 -10.37 12.70 -5.47
CA ALA A 30 -9.75 11.91 -4.39
C ALA A 30 -8.77 12.74 -3.54
N TYR A 31 -8.01 13.63 -4.18
CA TYR A 31 -7.11 14.57 -3.50
C TYR A 31 -7.87 15.59 -2.64
N TRP A 32 -8.91 16.25 -3.17
CA TRP A 32 -9.68 17.21 -2.36
C TRP A 32 -10.47 16.55 -1.23
N LYS A 33 -10.87 15.29 -1.41
CA LYS A 33 -11.61 14.51 -0.42
C LYS A 33 -10.73 13.89 0.68
N ARG A 34 -9.39 13.94 0.55
CA ARG A 34 -8.43 13.22 1.43
C ARG A 34 -8.73 11.71 1.48
N GLN A 35 -8.80 11.13 0.29
CA GLN A 35 -9.02 9.71 0.04
C GLN A 35 -8.10 9.26 -1.11
N SER A 36 -6.87 9.76 -1.13
CA SER A 36 -5.94 9.55 -2.24
C SER A 36 -5.43 8.11 -2.31
N LEU A 37 -5.09 7.52 -1.16
CA LEU A 37 -4.73 6.10 -1.01
C LEU A 37 -5.94 5.15 -1.09
N MET A 38 -7.17 5.65 -1.17
CA MET A 38 -8.34 4.81 -1.49
C MET A 38 -8.18 4.17 -2.87
N SER A 39 -7.48 4.83 -3.80
CA SER A 39 -7.22 4.28 -5.13
C SER A 39 -6.40 2.99 -5.10
N ASP A 40 -5.44 2.92 -4.19
CA ASP A 40 -4.56 1.78 -3.98
C ASP A 40 -5.31 0.59 -3.35
N ALA A 41 -5.97 0.83 -2.22
CA ALA A 41 -6.77 -0.17 -1.52
C ALA A 41 -7.87 -0.79 -2.40
N LEU A 42 -8.51 0.00 -3.27
CA LEU A 42 -9.52 -0.48 -4.21
C LEU A 42 -8.95 -1.20 -5.43
N SER A 43 -7.71 -0.90 -5.83
CA SER A 43 -7.02 -1.64 -6.90
C SER A 43 -6.68 -3.05 -6.42
N HIS A 44 -6.10 -3.19 -5.23
CA HIS A 44 -5.83 -4.50 -4.63
C HIS A 44 -7.12 -5.28 -4.31
N ALA A 45 -8.19 -4.59 -3.89
CA ALA A 45 -9.50 -5.21 -3.67
C ALA A 45 -10.23 -5.65 -4.96
N ALA A 46 -9.77 -5.25 -6.15
CA ALA A 46 -10.35 -5.70 -7.42
C ALA A 46 -9.93 -7.14 -7.82
N LEU A 47 -8.77 -7.62 -7.34
CA LEU A 47 -8.15 -8.87 -7.78
C LEU A 47 -9.00 -10.14 -7.57
N PRO A 48 -9.66 -10.37 -6.42
CA PRO A 48 -10.60 -11.50 -6.29
C PRO A 48 -11.69 -11.47 -7.36
N GLY A 49 -12.19 -10.27 -7.68
CA GLY A 49 -13.18 -10.05 -8.72
C GLY A 49 -12.72 -10.39 -10.13
N VAL A 50 -11.48 -10.05 -10.48
CA VAL A 50 -10.86 -10.44 -11.76
C VAL A 50 -10.85 -11.97 -11.91
N ILE A 51 -10.44 -12.67 -10.85
CA ILE A 51 -10.25 -14.13 -10.84
C ILE A 51 -11.59 -14.86 -10.83
N ILE A 52 -12.54 -14.43 -10.00
CA ILE A 52 -13.93 -14.95 -10.00
C ILE A 52 -14.58 -14.71 -11.37
N GLY A 53 -14.38 -13.54 -11.98
CA GLY A 53 -14.86 -13.24 -13.33
C GLY A 53 -14.25 -14.14 -14.41
N PHE A 54 -12.99 -14.53 -14.28
CA PHE A 54 -12.34 -15.51 -15.16
C PHE A 54 -12.93 -16.92 -14.99
N VAL A 55 -13.09 -17.39 -13.74
CA VAL A 55 -13.69 -18.71 -13.43
C VAL A 55 -15.13 -18.80 -13.97
N LEU A 56 -15.95 -17.77 -13.74
CA LEU A 56 -17.33 -17.71 -14.26
C LEU A 56 -17.41 -17.65 -15.79
N ALA A 57 -16.37 -17.12 -16.46
CA ALA A 57 -16.31 -17.05 -17.91
C ALA A 57 -15.73 -18.32 -18.58
N GLY A 58 -15.09 -19.22 -17.81
CA GLY A 58 -14.34 -20.38 -18.30
C GLY A 58 -13.22 -20.05 -19.30
N SER A 59 -12.90 -18.76 -19.47
CA SER A 59 -12.13 -18.21 -20.59
C SER A 59 -11.74 -16.75 -20.31
N LYS A 60 -10.73 -16.24 -21.01
CA LYS A 60 -10.23 -14.86 -20.84
C LYS A 60 -11.16 -13.83 -21.49
N ASN A 61 -12.31 -13.56 -20.86
CA ASN A 61 -13.35 -12.69 -21.38
C ASN A 61 -13.38 -11.33 -20.63
N MET A 62 -12.69 -10.33 -21.21
CA MET A 62 -12.37 -9.06 -20.53
C MET A 62 -13.57 -8.34 -19.88
N PRO A 63 -14.76 -8.20 -20.50
CA PRO A 63 -15.90 -7.52 -19.85
C PRO A 63 -16.43 -8.24 -18.60
N ILE A 64 -16.34 -9.57 -18.53
CA ILE A 64 -16.78 -10.36 -17.36
C ILE A 64 -15.76 -10.20 -16.23
N MET A 65 -14.46 -10.24 -16.56
CA MET A 65 -13.38 -10.00 -15.61
C MET A 65 -13.43 -8.56 -15.04
N ILE A 66 -13.70 -7.56 -15.90
CA ILE A 66 -13.95 -6.16 -15.51
C ILE A 66 -15.20 -6.05 -14.63
N GLY A 67 -16.30 -6.74 -14.96
CA GLY A 67 -17.52 -6.76 -14.14
C GLY A 67 -17.29 -7.33 -12.74
N GLY A 68 -16.59 -8.47 -12.65
CA GLY A 68 -16.21 -9.07 -11.37
C GLY A 68 -15.27 -8.17 -10.56
N ALA A 69 -14.25 -7.59 -11.21
CA ALA A 69 -13.31 -6.64 -10.60
C ALA A 69 -14.04 -5.42 -10.02
N ALA A 70 -14.97 -4.82 -10.77
CA ALA A 70 -15.79 -3.70 -10.31
C ALA A 70 -16.71 -4.08 -9.15
N ALA A 71 -17.32 -5.27 -9.18
CA ALA A 71 -18.14 -5.76 -8.07
C ALA A 71 -17.31 -5.97 -6.79
N SER A 72 -16.12 -6.57 -6.90
CA SER A 72 -15.24 -6.84 -5.76
C SER A 72 -14.64 -5.55 -5.17
N ALA A 73 -14.19 -4.63 -6.01
CA ALA A 73 -13.73 -3.31 -5.58
C ALA A 73 -14.85 -2.46 -4.97
N LEU A 74 -16.08 -2.49 -5.51
CA LEU A 74 -17.23 -1.81 -4.90
C LEU A 74 -17.58 -2.39 -3.53
N LEU A 75 -17.54 -3.72 -3.38
CA LEU A 75 -17.74 -4.41 -2.09
C LEU A 75 -16.64 -4.01 -1.09
N GLY A 76 -15.38 -3.95 -1.51
CA GLY A 76 -14.28 -3.41 -0.72
C GLY A 76 -14.53 -1.96 -0.27
N ALA A 77 -14.96 -1.09 -1.18
CA ALA A 77 -15.29 0.30 -0.87
C ALA A 77 -16.43 0.45 0.15
N LEU A 78 -17.46 -0.41 0.05
CA LEU A 78 -18.56 -0.47 1.02
C LEU A 78 -18.08 -0.99 2.38
N MET A 79 -17.19 -2.00 2.42
CA MET A 79 -16.57 -2.50 3.66
C MET A 79 -15.73 -1.42 4.36
N ILE A 80 -14.89 -0.67 3.63
CA ILE A 80 -14.11 0.45 4.20
C ILE A 80 -15.05 1.50 4.82
N GLN A 81 -16.14 1.86 4.12
CA GLN A 81 -17.11 2.83 4.62
C GLN A 81 -17.88 2.32 5.84
N TRP A 82 -18.29 1.04 5.86
CA TRP A 82 -18.99 0.40 6.95
C TRP A 82 -18.13 0.26 8.21
N ILE A 83 -16.86 -0.17 8.08
CA ILE A 83 -15.90 -0.21 9.18
C ILE A 83 -15.71 1.19 9.77
N ARG A 84 -15.56 2.22 8.92
CA ARG A 84 -15.35 3.62 9.34
C ARG A 84 -16.58 4.25 10.00
N SER A 85 -17.81 3.89 9.63
CA SER A 85 -19.03 4.40 10.28
C SER A 85 -19.38 3.65 11.58
N SER A 86 -19.11 2.34 11.60
CA SER A 86 -19.62 1.44 12.64
C SER A 86 -18.63 1.20 13.77
N SER A 87 -17.33 1.46 13.57
CA SER A 87 -16.26 1.24 14.56
C SER A 87 -15.53 2.54 14.94
N ARG A 88 -14.56 2.43 15.85
CA ARG A 88 -13.57 3.50 16.14
C ARG A 88 -12.28 3.42 15.32
N VAL A 89 -12.21 2.50 14.35
CA VAL A 89 -11.03 2.31 13.50
C VAL A 89 -10.94 3.45 12.47
N LYS A 90 -9.74 3.98 12.29
CA LYS A 90 -9.47 5.13 11.42
C LYS A 90 -9.41 4.70 9.96
N GLU A 91 -9.65 5.63 9.05
CA GLU A 91 -9.75 5.37 7.61
C GLU A 91 -8.50 4.70 7.03
N ASP A 92 -7.30 5.13 7.42
CA ASP A 92 -6.02 4.52 7.01
C ASP A 92 -5.92 3.03 7.36
N ALA A 93 -6.43 2.65 8.54
CA ALA A 93 -6.43 1.28 9.00
C ALA A 93 -7.57 0.46 8.36
N ALA A 94 -8.74 1.07 8.12
CA ALA A 94 -9.83 0.43 7.39
C ALA A 94 -9.44 0.13 5.94
N MET A 95 -8.75 1.05 5.25
CA MET A 95 -8.18 0.84 3.92
C MET A 95 -7.16 -0.30 3.93
N GLY A 96 -6.16 -0.25 4.83
CA GLY A 96 -5.10 -1.27 4.90
C GLY A 96 -5.59 -2.68 5.24
N MET A 97 -6.60 -2.82 6.10
CA MET A 97 -7.23 -4.12 6.37
C MET A 97 -7.96 -4.67 5.14
N VAL A 98 -8.75 -3.84 4.45
CA VAL A 98 -9.51 -4.28 3.27
C VAL A 98 -8.58 -4.62 2.10
N LEU A 99 -7.54 -3.81 1.86
CA LEU A 99 -6.43 -4.14 0.94
C LEU A 99 -5.86 -5.52 1.24
N SER A 100 -5.46 -5.75 2.50
CA SER A 100 -4.77 -6.97 2.92
C SER A 100 -5.65 -8.22 2.78
N VAL A 101 -6.90 -8.14 3.25
CA VAL A 101 -7.83 -9.28 3.28
C VAL A 101 -8.33 -9.64 1.89
N PHE A 102 -8.64 -8.64 1.05
CA PHE A 102 -9.08 -8.90 -0.33
C PHE A 102 -7.90 -9.35 -1.19
N PHE A 103 -6.70 -8.79 -1.03
CA PHE A 103 -5.53 -9.28 -1.77
C PHE A 103 -5.20 -10.73 -1.38
N GLY A 104 -5.18 -11.05 -0.07
CA GLY A 104 -4.97 -12.41 0.42
C GLY A 104 -5.97 -13.42 -0.13
N LEU A 105 -7.26 -13.07 -0.13
CA LEU A 105 -8.34 -13.84 -0.78
C LEU A 105 -8.08 -14.01 -2.28
N GLY A 106 -7.65 -12.94 -2.97
CA GLY A 106 -7.34 -12.95 -4.40
C GLY A 106 -6.21 -13.92 -4.73
N ILE A 107 -5.12 -13.91 -3.97
CA ILE A 107 -3.99 -14.84 -4.18
C ILE A 107 -4.36 -16.27 -3.81
N MET A 108 -5.18 -16.48 -2.78
CA MET A 108 -5.73 -17.79 -2.44
C MET A 108 -6.55 -18.37 -3.60
N LEU A 109 -7.40 -17.56 -4.23
CA LEU A 109 -8.17 -17.91 -5.44
C LEU A 109 -7.28 -18.12 -6.67
N LEU A 110 -6.27 -17.27 -6.90
CA LEU A 110 -5.32 -17.41 -8.02
C LEU A 110 -4.55 -18.73 -7.93
N THR A 111 -4.08 -19.08 -6.73
CA THR A 111 -3.38 -20.35 -6.46
C THR A 111 -4.26 -21.56 -6.81
N TRP A 112 -5.54 -21.50 -6.44
CA TRP A 112 -6.52 -22.55 -6.73
C TRP A 112 -6.84 -22.66 -8.23
N VAL A 113 -6.99 -21.52 -8.92
CA VAL A 113 -7.25 -21.47 -10.38
C VAL A 113 -6.05 -21.96 -11.20
N ASN A 114 -4.83 -21.56 -10.85
CA ASN A 114 -3.62 -21.95 -11.61
C ASN A 114 -3.35 -23.46 -11.58
N ARG A 115 -3.86 -24.17 -10.55
CA ARG A 115 -3.82 -25.63 -10.43
C ARG A 115 -4.88 -26.36 -11.28
N MET A 116 -5.86 -25.65 -11.85
CA MET A 116 -6.86 -26.27 -12.73
C MET A 116 -6.32 -26.54 -14.15
N PRO A 117 -6.83 -27.56 -14.87
CA PRO A 117 -6.52 -27.76 -16.28
C PRO A 117 -6.76 -26.48 -17.12
N GLY A 118 -5.69 -25.95 -17.72
CA GLY A 118 -5.72 -24.71 -18.51
C GLY A 118 -5.57 -23.39 -17.71
N GLY A 119 -5.64 -23.41 -16.37
CA GLY A 119 -5.55 -22.21 -15.53
C GLY A 119 -4.22 -21.47 -15.71
N ASN A 120 -3.10 -22.21 -15.62
CA ASN A 120 -1.74 -21.70 -15.72
C ASN A 120 -1.37 -21.08 -17.10
N GLN A 121 -2.26 -21.12 -18.11
CA GLN A 121 -2.07 -20.45 -19.41
C GLN A 121 -2.89 -19.14 -19.55
N SER A 122 -3.71 -18.78 -18.56
CA SER A 122 -4.56 -17.57 -18.62
C SER A 122 -3.74 -16.25 -18.58
N GLY A 123 -2.54 -16.29 -17.99
CA GLY A 123 -1.65 -15.15 -17.86
C GLY A 123 -2.25 -14.03 -17.00
N LEU A 124 -2.92 -14.40 -15.89
CA LEU A 124 -3.59 -13.47 -14.98
C LEU A 124 -2.59 -12.54 -14.27
N ASP A 125 -1.37 -13.01 -14.04
CA ASP A 125 -0.29 -12.31 -13.34
C ASP A 125 0.14 -11.02 -14.08
N SER A 126 -0.10 -10.96 -15.39
CA SER A 126 0.09 -9.75 -16.21
C SER A 126 -0.76 -8.55 -15.77
N PHE A 127 -1.90 -8.77 -15.10
CA PHE A 127 -2.75 -7.69 -14.58
C PHE A 127 -2.11 -6.96 -13.39
N ILE A 128 -1.22 -7.62 -12.61
CA ILE A 128 -0.64 -7.03 -11.41
C ILE A 128 0.29 -5.85 -11.76
N PHE A 129 1.13 -6.04 -12.78
CA PHE A 129 2.13 -5.04 -13.22
C PHE A 129 1.72 -4.21 -14.44
N GLY A 130 0.66 -4.61 -15.14
CA GLY A 130 0.14 -3.94 -16.33
C GLY A 130 0.94 -4.29 -17.59
N GLN A 131 0.24 -4.71 -18.64
CA GLN A 131 0.84 -5.06 -19.92
C GLN A 131 0.00 -4.49 -21.07
N ALA A 132 0.13 -3.19 -21.33
CA ALA A 132 -0.59 -2.57 -22.45
C ALA A 132 -0.16 -3.13 -23.82
N ALA A 133 0.97 -3.82 -23.89
CA ALA A 133 1.42 -4.59 -25.07
C ALA A 133 0.55 -5.84 -25.37
N SER A 134 -0.19 -6.38 -24.40
CA SER A 134 -1.11 -7.52 -24.60
C SER A 134 -2.57 -7.09 -24.87
N MET A 135 -2.85 -5.79 -24.91
CA MET A 135 -4.19 -5.26 -25.20
C MET A 135 -4.60 -5.50 -26.65
N VAL A 136 -5.79 -6.06 -26.84
CA VAL A 136 -6.41 -6.25 -28.16
C VAL A 136 -7.17 -4.97 -28.55
N ARG A 137 -7.43 -4.78 -29.85
CA ARG A 137 -8.22 -3.65 -30.38
C ARG A 137 -9.57 -3.46 -29.65
N ARG A 138 -10.21 -4.55 -29.20
CA ARG A 138 -11.47 -4.51 -28.44
C ARG A 138 -11.29 -3.82 -27.09
N ASP A 139 -10.23 -4.17 -26.36
CA ASP A 139 -9.89 -3.63 -25.04
C ASP A 139 -9.60 -2.14 -25.12
N VAL A 140 -8.83 -1.72 -26.15
CA VAL A 140 -8.58 -0.30 -26.45
C VAL A 140 -9.89 0.48 -26.57
N TYR A 141 -10.86 -0.03 -27.33
CA TYR A 141 -12.13 0.65 -27.53
C TYR A 141 -12.98 0.69 -26.25
N THR A 142 -13.07 -0.39 -25.49
CA THR A 142 -13.84 -0.38 -24.23
C THR A 142 -13.22 0.57 -23.21
N MET A 143 -11.90 0.58 -23.08
CA MET A 143 -11.18 1.52 -22.20
C MET A 143 -11.38 2.97 -22.64
N ALA A 144 -11.23 3.27 -23.94
CA ALA A 144 -11.37 4.63 -24.47
C ALA A 144 -12.80 5.19 -24.31
N ILE A 145 -13.83 4.37 -24.56
CA ILE A 145 -15.24 4.75 -24.38
C ILE A 145 -15.53 5.02 -22.89
N VAL A 146 -15.12 4.13 -21.98
CA VAL A 146 -15.40 4.32 -20.55
C VAL A 146 -14.59 5.48 -19.97
N ALA A 147 -13.34 5.70 -20.38
CA ALA A 147 -12.56 6.88 -20.02
C ALA A 147 -13.24 8.18 -20.48
N MET A 148 -13.77 8.22 -21.71
CA MET A 148 -14.54 9.37 -22.20
C MET A 148 -15.82 9.60 -21.38
N LEU A 149 -16.57 8.54 -21.05
CA LEU A 149 -17.77 8.63 -20.21
C LEU A 149 -17.46 9.15 -18.81
N ILE A 150 -16.34 8.74 -18.19
CA ILE A 150 -15.87 9.27 -16.90
C ILE A 150 -15.58 10.78 -17.00
N ILE A 151 -14.87 11.21 -18.05
CA ILE A 151 -14.55 12.63 -18.26
C ILE A 151 -15.83 13.45 -18.47
N VAL A 152 -16.76 12.98 -19.29
CA VAL A 152 -18.06 13.65 -19.52
C VAL A 152 -18.89 13.72 -18.24
N ALA A 153 -19.04 12.60 -17.52
CA ALA A 153 -19.76 12.58 -16.25
C ALA A 153 -19.15 13.55 -15.22
N ALA A 154 -17.81 13.67 -15.20
CA ALA A 154 -17.10 14.56 -14.29
C ALA A 154 -17.17 16.04 -14.67
N LEU A 155 -17.29 16.36 -15.96
CA LEU A 155 -17.53 17.72 -16.44
C LEU A 155 -18.99 18.15 -16.22
N VAL A 156 -19.94 17.23 -16.36
CA VAL A 156 -21.36 17.47 -16.06
C VAL A 156 -21.57 17.69 -14.56
N ALA A 157 -21.08 16.78 -13.71
CA ALA A 157 -21.20 16.85 -12.24
C ALA A 157 -20.24 17.86 -11.57
N TYR A 158 -19.58 18.72 -12.35
CA TYR A 158 -18.56 19.65 -11.86
C TYR A 158 -19.12 20.66 -10.85
N LYS A 159 -20.33 21.17 -11.08
CA LYS A 159 -20.95 22.18 -10.20
C LYS A 159 -21.27 21.57 -8.84
N GLU A 160 -21.82 20.35 -8.88
CA GLU A 160 -22.33 19.58 -7.77
C GLU A 160 -21.17 19.10 -6.88
N TRP A 161 -20.07 18.58 -7.44
CA TRP A 161 -18.88 18.26 -6.63
C TRP A 161 -18.12 19.49 -6.16
N LYS A 162 -18.01 20.57 -6.95
CA LYS A 162 -17.39 21.81 -6.48
C LYS A 162 -18.13 22.33 -5.24
N LEU A 163 -19.44 22.20 -5.20
CA LEU A 163 -20.24 22.62 -4.06
C LEU A 163 -20.11 21.60 -2.91
N TYR A 164 -20.27 20.31 -3.17
CA TYR A 164 -20.14 19.22 -2.18
C TYR A 164 -18.76 19.10 -1.49
N LEU A 165 -17.66 19.32 -2.21
CA LEU A 165 -16.30 19.18 -1.67
C LEU A 165 -15.88 20.37 -0.79
N PHE A 166 -16.44 21.55 -1.03
CA PHE A 166 -16.04 22.79 -0.36
C PHE A 166 -17.07 23.27 0.67
N ASP A 167 -18.37 23.01 0.47
CA ASP A 167 -19.42 23.21 1.46
C ASP A 167 -20.47 22.07 1.43
N PRO A 168 -20.26 20.99 2.22
CA PRO A 168 -21.23 19.91 2.36
C PRO A 168 -22.55 20.31 3.03
N ALA A 169 -22.61 21.44 3.74
CA ALA A 169 -23.80 21.89 4.45
C ALA A 169 -24.72 22.68 3.51
N PHE A 170 -24.16 23.62 2.74
CA PHE A 170 -24.86 24.31 1.67
C PHE A 170 -25.32 23.34 0.57
N ALA A 171 -24.52 22.30 0.26
CA ALA A 171 -24.95 21.21 -0.61
C ALA A 171 -26.22 20.50 -0.11
N LYS A 172 -26.28 20.18 1.19
CA LYS A 172 -27.48 19.60 1.81
C LYS A 172 -28.67 20.56 1.76
N GLY A 173 -28.45 21.86 1.94
CA GLY A 173 -29.49 22.90 1.81
C GLY A 173 -30.09 23.00 0.40
N LEU A 174 -29.29 22.71 -0.63
CA LEU A 174 -29.73 22.59 -2.03
C LEU A 174 -30.28 21.20 -2.40
N GLY A 175 -30.54 20.33 -1.42
CA GLY A 175 -31.10 18.99 -1.63
C GLY A 175 -30.09 17.92 -2.11
N LEU A 176 -28.81 18.26 -2.29
CA LEU A 176 -27.79 17.29 -2.71
C LEU A 176 -27.49 16.28 -1.58
N SER A 177 -28.00 15.07 -1.73
CA SER A 177 -27.81 14.00 -0.74
C SER A 177 -26.33 13.63 -0.59
N ARG A 178 -25.80 13.77 0.63
CA ARG A 178 -24.42 13.42 0.98
C ARG A 178 -24.07 11.96 0.66
N SER A 179 -25.06 11.06 0.70
CA SER A 179 -24.91 9.65 0.35
C SER A 179 -24.74 9.45 -1.16
N VAL A 180 -25.61 10.05 -1.98
CA VAL A 180 -25.57 9.96 -3.45
C VAL A 180 -24.24 10.52 -4.00
N MET A 181 -23.83 11.70 -3.54
CA MET A 181 -22.57 12.33 -3.97
C MET A 181 -21.34 11.47 -3.61
N ASN A 182 -21.37 10.81 -2.44
CA ASN A 182 -20.32 9.89 -2.01
C ASN A 182 -20.35 8.57 -2.81
N GLY A 183 -21.53 8.06 -3.15
CA GLY A 183 -21.72 6.88 -4.01
C GLY A 183 -21.21 7.13 -5.43
N MET A 184 -21.59 8.24 -6.07
CA MET A 184 -21.13 8.62 -7.41
C MET A 184 -19.60 8.77 -7.47
N TYR A 185 -19.00 9.43 -6.48
CA TYR A 185 -17.53 9.48 -6.34
C TYR A 185 -16.92 8.07 -6.27
N THR A 186 -17.49 7.19 -5.44
CA THR A 186 -16.95 5.85 -5.20
C THR A 186 -17.06 5.00 -6.47
N LEU A 187 -18.19 5.09 -7.17
CA LEU A 187 -18.42 4.41 -8.44
C LEU A 187 -17.40 4.85 -9.51
N LEU A 188 -17.19 6.15 -9.70
CA LEU A 188 -16.24 6.65 -10.70
C LEU A 188 -14.79 6.32 -10.35
N LEU A 189 -14.44 6.31 -9.06
CA LEU A 189 -13.14 5.83 -8.59
C LEU A 189 -12.94 4.34 -8.90
N VAL A 190 -13.93 3.49 -8.61
CA VAL A 190 -13.87 2.06 -8.94
C VAL A 190 -13.80 1.84 -10.45
N VAL A 191 -14.63 2.51 -11.26
CA VAL A 191 -14.64 2.31 -12.71
C VAL A 191 -13.33 2.77 -13.35
N VAL A 192 -12.76 3.93 -12.97
CA VAL A 192 -11.49 4.41 -13.55
C VAL A 192 -10.30 3.52 -13.16
N ILE A 193 -10.32 2.95 -11.94
CA ILE A 193 -9.34 1.95 -11.49
C ILE A 193 -9.44 0.71 -12.36
N VAL A 194 -10.63 0.10 -12.45
CA VAL A 194 -10.82 -1.21 -13.08
C VAL A 194 -10.48 -1.20 -14.58
N ILE A 195 -10.83 -0.13 -15.31
CA ILE A 195 -10.40 -0.02 -16.72
C ILE A 195 -8.88 0.20 -16.86
N GLY A 196 -8.25 0.81 -15.86
CA GLY A 196 -6.83 1.15 -15.91
C GLY A 196 -5.88 0.02 -15.52
N ILE A 197 -6.35 -0.95 -14.72
CA ILE A 197 -5.56 -2.12 -14.27
C ILE A 197 -4.88 -2.83 -15.46
N GLN A 198 -5.57 -3.03 -16.60
CA GLN A 198 -4.98 -3.76 -17.74
C GLN A 198 -3.75 -3.05 -18.35
N ALA A 199 -3.80 -1.72 -18.51
CA ALA A 199 -2.75 -0.96 -19.19
C ALA A 199 -1.60 -0.53 -18.26
N VAL A 200 -1.94 -0.21 -16.99
CA VAL A 200 -1.02 0.41 -16.03
C VAL A 200 -0.62 -0.55 -14.92
N GLY A 201 -1.45 -1.54 -14.58
CA GLY A 201 -1.23 -2.49 -13.48
C GLY A 201 -1.91 -2.07 -12.18
N VAL A 202 -2.31 -3.05 -11.37
CA VAL A 202 -2.98 -2.88 -10.07
C VAL A 202 -2.23 -1.88 -9.18
N ILE A 203 -0.94 -2.12 -8.92
CA ILE A 203 -0.13 -1.37 -7.96
C ILE A 203 0.14 0.08 -8.44
N LEU A 204 0.07 0.31 -9.75
CA LEU A 204 0.55 1.54 -10.40
C LEU A 204 -0.59 2.47 -10.81
N MET A 205 -1.85 2.02 -10.78
CA MET A 205 -3.02 2.87 -11.03
C MET A 205 -3.19 3.98 -9.97
N ALA A 206 -2.83 3.70 -8.71
CA ALA A 206 -2.81 4.71 -7.65
C ALA A 206 -1.86 5.88 -8.01
N ALA A 207 -0.71 5.58 -8.63
CA ALA A 207 0.26 6.58 -9.06
C ALA A 207 -0.32 7.55 -10.10
N LEU A 208 -1.03 7.00 -11.10
CA LEU A 208 -1.63 7.76 -12.21
C LEU A 208 -2.83 8.61 -11.75
N LEU A 209 -3.51 8.22 -10.66
CA LEU A 209 -4.55 9.03 -10.00
C LEU A 209 -3.93 10.16 -9.14
N ILE A 210 -2.89 9.86 -8.37
CA ILE A 210 -2.35 10.80 -7.38
C ILE A 210 -1.40 11.84 -8.01
N MET A 211 -0.41 11.43 -8.80
CA MET A 211 0.66 12.33 -9.23
C MET A 211 0.21 13.51 -10.10
N PRO A 212 -0.65 13.34 -11.14
CA PRO A 212 -1.13 14.46 -11.94
C PRO A 212 -1.90 15.47 -11.10
N SER A 213 -2.70 14.99 -10.15
CA SER A 213 -3.56 15.77 -9.27
C SER A 213 -2.77 16.67 -8.31
N VAL A 214 -1.70 16.11 -7.71
CA VAL A 214 -0.79 16.89 -6.85
C VAL A 214 0.08 17.82 -7.69
N SER A 215 0.54 17.38 -8.87
CA SER A 215 1.31 18.22 -9.80
C SER A 215 0.52 19.47 -10.19
N ALA A 216 -0.72 19.31 -10.64
CA ALA A 216 -1.62 20.42 -10.98
C ALA A 216 -1.83 21.41 -9.81
N ARG A 217 -1.85 20.91 -8.57
CA ARG A 217 -2.03 21.75 -7.37
C ARG A 217 -0.86 22.72 -7.10
N TYR A 218 0.33 22.47 -7.65
CA TYR A 218 1.45 23.43 -7.60
C TYR A 218 1.30 24.62 -8.56
N TRP A 219 0.53 24.45 -9.64
CA TRP A 219 0.32 25.48 -10.67
C TRP A 219 -0.92 26.33 -10.41
N THR A 220 -1.99 25.76 -9.81
CA THR A 220 -3.25 26.48 -9.57
C THR A 220 -3.85 26.24 -8.20
N HIS A 221 -4.61 27.25 -7.74
CA HIS A 221 -5.44 27.20 -6.54
C HIS A 221 -6.94 27.04 -6.85
N SER A 222 -7.36 27.14 -8.12
CA SER A 222 -8.77 27.02 -8.52
C SER A 222 -9.10 25.61 -8.98
N PHE A 223 -10.17 25.04 -8.40
CA PHE A 223 -10.56 23.64 -8.57
C PHE A 223 -10.76 23.23 -10.05
N GLY A 224 -11.43 24.06 -10.86
CA GLY A 224 -11.67 23.76 -12.29
C GLY A 224 -10.38 23.64 -13.11
N TRP A 225 -9.50 24.64 -13.03
CA TRP A 225 -8.19 24.59 -13.67
C TRP A 225 -7.32 23.45 -13.14
N MET A 226 -7.49 23.04 -11.87
CA MET A 226 -6.77 21.89 -11.31
C MET A 226 -7.19 20.58 -11.98
N MET A 227 -8.48 20.39 -12.25
CA MET A 227 -8.95 19.22 -13.02
C MET A 227 -8.40 19.21 -14.44
N VAL A 228 -8.42 20.36 -15.14
CA VAL A 228 -7.92 20.47 -16.52
C VAL A 228 -6.41 20.20 -16.59
N LEU A 229 -5.61 20.84 -15.72
CA LEU A 229 -4.16 20.61 -15.67
C LEU A 229 -3.81 19.17 -15.26
N SER A 230 -4.56 18.58 -14.32
CA SER A 230 -4.36 17.18 -13.93
C SER A 230 -4.70 16.21 -15.06
N ALA A 231 -5.78 16.45 -15.81
CA ALA A 231 -6.11 15.67 -17.00
C ALA A 231 -4.99 15.73 -18.04
N LEU A 232 -4.47 16.94 -18.33
CA LEU A 232 -3.37 17.14 -19.27
C LEU A 232 -2.07 16.46 -18.79
N PHE A 233 -1.71 16.58 -17.52
CA PHE A 233 -0.51 15.91 -16.97
C PHE A 233 -0.66 14.38 -16.91
N GLY A 234 -1.83 13.86 -16.57
CA GLY A 234 -2.11 12.42 -16.53
C GLY A 234 -2.11 11.81 -17.93
N GLY A 235 -2.75 12.47 -18.89
CA GLY A 235 -2.71 12.08 -20.30
C GLY A 235 -1.29 12.13 -20.89
N ALA A 236 -0.53 13.20 -20.60
CA ALA A 236 0.86 13.31 -21.02
C ALA A 236 1.75 12.22 -20.40
N ALA A 237 1.57 11.88 -19.11
CA ALA A 237 2.28 10.78 -18.46
C ALA A 237 1.94 9.42 -19.08
N GLY A 238 0.65 9.16 -19.33
CA GLY A 238 0.18 7.94 -19.99
C GLY A 238 0.78 7.77 -21.40
N MET A 239 0.68 8.81 -22.23
CA MET A 239 1.22 8.78 -23.59
C MET A 239 2.74 8.67 -23.61
N ALA A 240 3.45 9.45 -22.79
CA ALA A 240 4.92 9.43 -22.76
C ALA A 240 5.49 8.13 -22.18
N GLY A 241 4.90 7.60 -21.11
CA GLY A 241 5.32 6.32 -20.51
C GLY A 241 5.10 5.14 -21.44
N THR A 242 3.91 5.04 -22.05
CA THR A 242 3.62 4.04 -23.08
C THR A 242 4.58 4.17 -24.26
N TRP A 243 4.85 5.39 -24.75
CA TRP A 243 5.80 5.64 -25.84
C TRP A 243 7.19 5.10 -25.49
N ILE A 244 7.75 5.49 -24.34
CA ILE A 244 9.07 5.04 -23.88
C ILE A 244 9.10 3.51 -23.76
N SER A 245 8.03 2.90 -23.26
CA SER A 245 7.91 1.44 -23.14
C SER A 245 7.93 0.71 -24.48
N THR A 246 7.56 1.35 -25.60
CA THR A 246 7.65 0.74 -26.95
C THR A 246 9.07 0.74 -27.54
N LEU A 247 10.01 1.49 -26.96
CA LEU A 247 11.40 1.55 -27.43
C LEU A 247 12.23 0.33 -26.97
N GLY A 248 11.80 -0.36 -25.92
CA GLY A 248 12.46 -1.54 -25.38
C GLY A 248 11.67 -2.84 -25.61
N LYS A 249 12.39 -3.93 -25.88
CA LYS A 249 11.77 -5.26 -26.04
C LYS A 249 11.32 -5.78 -24.68
N GLY A 250 10.02 -6.05 -24.53
CA GLY A 250 9.44 -6.66 -23.33
C GLY A 250 9.34 -5.73 -22.10
N TRP A 251 9.51 -4.42 -22.26
CA TRP A 251 9.45 -3.47 -21.14
C TRP A 251 8.02 -3.31 -20.60
N PRO A 252 7.81 -3.34 -19.26
CA PRO A 252 6.48 -3.26 -18.65
C PRO A 252 5.94 -1.83 -18.70
N THR A 253 4.70 -1.65 -19.17
CA THR A 253 4.16 -0.32 -19.53
C THR A 253 3.84 0.55 -18.32
N GLY A 254 3.33 -0.04 -17.24
CA GLY A 254 2.99 0.66 -16.00
C GLY A 254 4.15 1.48 -15.41
N PRO A 255 5.31 0.86 -15.11
CA PRO A 255 6.44 1.56 -14.49
C PRO A 255 6.95 2.78 -15.27
N PHE A 256 6.94 2.74 -16.61
CA PHE A 256 7.33 3.91 -17.42
C PHE A 256 6.29 5.04 -17.39
N ILE A 257 4.99 4.74 -17.29
CA ILE A 257 3.94 5.74 -17.05
C ILE A 257 4.12 6.41 -15.69
N VAL A 258 4.46 5.63 -14.66
CA VAL A 258 4.72 6.14 -13.30
C VAL A 258 5.99 7.01 -13.25
N ILE A 259 7.07 6.61 -13.92
CA ILE A 259 8.28 7.46 -14.03
C ILE A 259 7.99 8.74 -14.83
N ALA A 260 7.20 8.69 -15.91
CA ALA A 260 6.80 9.89 -16.64
C ALA A 260 5.97 10.86 -15.76
N ALA A 261 5.03 10.33 -14.97
CA ALA A 261 4.27 11.11 -14.00
C ALA A 261 5.18 11.70 -12.89
N ALA A 262 6.16 10.94 -12.41
CA ALA A 262 7.12 11.38 -11.41
C ALA A 262 8.04 12.49 -11.92
N VAL A 263 8.46 12.45 -13.19
CA VAL A 263 9.22 13.55 -13.83
C VAL A 263 8.35 14.81 -13.92
N LEU A 264 7.09 14.72 -14.37
CA LEU A 264 6.16 15.86 -14.40
C LEU A 264 5.89 16.42 -12.99
N PHE A 265 5.83 15.57 -11.97
CA PHE A 265 5.74 15.98 -10.57
C PHE A 265 7.00 16.69 -10.08
N VAL A 266 8.21 16.17 -10.36
CA VAL A 266 9.47 16.80 -9.97
C VAL A 266 9.67 18.15 -10.67
N VAL A 267 9.29 18.26 -11.95
CA VAL A 267 9.26 19.55 -12.68
C VAL A 267 8.27 20.53 -12.01
N SER A 268 7.06 20.08 -11.68
CA SER A 268 6.06 20.90 -10.97
C SER A 268 6.52 21.32 -9.56
N LEU A 269 7.30 20.48 -8.87
CA LEU A 269 7.90 20.76 -7.55
C LEU A 269 9.13 21.68 -7.64
N ALA A 270 9.84 21.68 -8.77
CA ALA A 270 10.98 22.55 -9.01
C ALA A 270 10.54 23.98 -9.41
N PHE A 271 9.63 24.08 -10.38
CA PHE A 271 9.18 25.35 -10.97
C PHE A 271 7.87 25.90 -10.36
N GLY A 272 7.25 25.18 -9.42
CA GLY A 272 5.98 25.56 -8.79
C GLY A 272 6.01 26.95 -8.15
N LEU A 273 5.24 27.88 -8.73
CA LEU A 273 5.40 29.34 -8.67
C LEU A 273 5.52 30.01 -7.28
N ARG A 274 5.14 29.33 -6.19
CA ARG A 274 5.27 29.85 -4.80
C ARG A 274 5.80 28.82 -3.77
N LYS A 275 6.26 27.65 -4.21
CA LYS A 275 6.84 26.60 -3.33
C LYS A 275 8.08 25.89 -3.92
N GLY A 276 8.57 26.35 -5.07
CA GLY A 276 9.64 25.71 -5.83
C GLY A 276 10.94 25.49 -5.04
N LEU A 277 11.59 24.36 -5.31
CA LEU A 277 12.89 23.95 -4.72
C LEU A 277 13.94 25.08 -4.67
N LEU A 278 14.01 25.89 -5.73
CA LEU A 278 14.99 26.96 -5.89
C LEU A 278 14.87 28.06 -4.82
N VAL A 279 13.65 28.42 -4.42
CA VAL A 279 13.40 29.47 -3.41
C VAL A 279 13.76 28.97 -2.01
N ALA A 280 13.33 27.76 -1.66
CA ALA A 280 13.62 27.15 -0.37
C ALA A 280 15.13 26.82 -0.19
N ALA A 281 15.82 26.43 -1.26
CA ALA A 281 17.26 26.15 -1.24
C ALA A 281 18.12 27.39 -1.00
N TRP A 282 17.66 28.58 -1.42
CA TRP A 282 18.32 29.85 -1.11
C TRP A 282 18.25 30.16 0.39
N GLN A 283 17.07 30.00 1.00
CA GLN A 283 16.87 30.26 2.43
C GLN A 283 17.58 29.24 3.34
N GLN A 284 17.56 27.95 3.02
CA GLN A 284 18.20 26.92 3.85
C GLN A 284 19.74 26.95 3.83
N ARG A 285 20.38 27.64 2.88
CA ARG A 285 21.85 27.80 2.85
C ARG A 285 22.39 28.62 4.03
N ALA A 286 21.58 29.47 4.66
CA ALA A 286 21.99 30.27 5.83
C ALA A 286 22.13 29.46 7.14
N GLN A 287 21.42 28.34 7.30
CA GLN A 287 21.36 27.62 8.58
C GLN A 287 22.32 26.42 8.71
N ARG A 288 22.88 25.90 7.62
CA ARG A 288 23.68 24.65 7.62
C ARG A 288 25.17 24.84 7.96
N LYS A 289 25.50 25.51 9.08
CA LYS A 289 26.90 25.76 9.50
C LYS A 289 27.31 25.27 10.90
N ARG A 290 26.52 24.43 11.57
CA ARG A 290 26.92 23.69 12.80
C ARG A 290 26.37 22.25 12.78
N LEU A 291 27.19 21.29 13.22
CA LEU A 291 27.00 19.81 13.37
C LEU A 291 27.50 18.89 12.24
N ARG A 292 28.72 18.33 12.39
CA ARG A 292 29.21 17.06 11.78
C ARG A 292 30.48 16.53 12.48
N ALA A 293 30.37 15.44 13.25
CA ALA A 293 31.39 14.47 13.70
C ALA A 293 30.71 13.46 14.67
N SER A 294 31.04 12.17 14.81
CA SER A 294 31.90 11.25 14.00
C SER A 294 31.66 9.76 14.37
N ASN A 295 32.18 8.84 13.54
CA ASN A 295 32.32 7.35 13.65
C ASN A 295 33.00 6.86 14.96
N LEU A 296 33.03 5.57 15.42
CA LEU A 296 32.42 4.23 15.13
C LEU A 296 32.55 3.37 16.45
N GLN A 297 32.43 2.04 16.66
CA GLN A 297 32.31 0.78 15.86
C GLN A 297 31.40 -0.28 16.59
N ALA A 298 31.74 -1.58 16.65
CA ALA A 298 30.86 -2.67 17.17
C ALA A 298 31.57 -3.98 17.66
N ASN A 299 30.77 -4.92 18.24
CA ASN A 299 30.92 -6.40 18.43
C ASN A 299 31.40 -7.04 19.76
N ALA A 300 30.60 -7.99 20.31
CA ALA A 300 30.97 -9.33 20.87
C ALA A 300 29.74 -10.05 21.51
N VAL A 301 29.73 -11.40 21.63
CA VAL A 301 28.54 -12.23 22.00
C VAL A 301 28.90 -13.52 22.77
N GLN A 302 28.04 -14.00 23.71
CA GLN A 302 27.75 -15.41 24.12
C GLN A 302 26.61 -15.41 25.21
N ARG A 303 25.81 -16.46 25.52
CA ARG A 303 25.72 -17.89 25.12
C ARG A 303 24.32 -18.51 25.44
N GLY A 304 23.82 -19.44 24.60
CA GLY A 304 22.81 -20.49 24.90
C GLY A 304 21.30 -20.10 24.94
N GLY A 305 20.33 -20.98 24.61
CA GLY A 305 20.40 -22.27 23.88
C GLY A 305 19.30 -23.31 24.23
N LEU A 306 18.56 -23.84 23.23
CA LEU A 306 17.81 -25.13 23.20
C LEU A 306 17.17 -25.37 21.79
N ARG A 307 16.64 -26.56 21.47
CA ARG A 307 16.25 -27.00 20.08
C ARG A 307 14.81 -27.53 19.95
N MET A 308 14.18 -27.44 18.75
CA MET A 308 12.87 -28.04 18.41
C MET A 308 12.71 -28.44 16.91
N SER A 309 11.55 -29.04 16.54
CA SER A 309 11.37 -29.91 15.36
C SER A 309 10.66 -29.32 14.11
N TYR A 310 10.63 -30.10 13.02
CA TYR A 310 10.41 -29.72 11.61
C TYR A 310 9.21 -28.78 11.34
N SER A 311 7.97 -29.26 11.51
CA SER A 311 6.76 -28.45 11.28
C SER A 311 6.63 -27.26 12.23
N GLY A 312 7.36 -27.30 13.35
CA GLY A 312 7.48 -26.19 14.28
C GLY A 312 8.13 -24.96 13.66
N TRP A 313 9.07 -25.10 12.71
CA TRP A 313 9.78 -23.95 12.15
C TRP A 313 8.87 -23.02 11.33
N ILE A 314 7.95 -23.54 10.51
CA ILE A 314 7.02 -22.73 9.72
C ILE A 314 6.08 -21.95 10.66
N LEU A 315 5.45 -22.65 11.60
CA LEU A 315 4.55 -22.05 12.59
C LEU A 315 5.26 -21.07 13.54
N LEU A 316 6.52 -21.34 13.91
CA LEU A 316 7.35 -20.45 14.72
C LEU A 316 7.75 -19.19 13.94
N THR A 317 8.14 -19.31 12.66
CA THR A 317 8.41 -18.15 11.80
C THR A 317 7.17 -17.26 11.68
N ALA A 318 6.03 -17.87 11.33
CA ALA A 318 4.77 -17.17 11.16
C ALA A 318 4.29 -16.53 12.47
N SER A 319 4.52 -17.16 13.62
CA SER A 319 4.25 -16.62 14.96
C SER A 319 5.17 -15.46 15.32
N LEU A 320 6.47 -15.53 14.99
CA LEU A 320 7.43 -14.44 15.19
C LEU A 320 7.09 -13.21 14.34
N VAL A 321 6.66 -13.40 13.09
CA VAL A 321 6.12 -12.32 12.25
C VAL A 321 4.84 -11.75 12.85
N GLY A 322 3.85 -12.59 13.18
CA GLY A 322 2.59 -12.15 13.78
C GLY A 322 2.79 -11.37 15.08
N LEU A 323 3.75 -11.76 15.91
CA LEU A 323 4.04 -11.10 17.18
C LEU A 323 4.85 -9.79 17.00
N SER A 324 5.90 -9.78 16.17
CA SER A 324 6.70 -8.57 15.90
C SER A 324 5.89 -7.50 15.17
N CYS A 325 5.17 -7.87 14.11
CA CYS A 325 4.25 -6.98 13.41
C CYS A 325 3.08 -6.54 14.31
N GLY A 326 2.51 -7.44 15.10
CA GLY A 326 1.43 -7.11 16.05
C GLY A 326 1.83 -6.02 17.04
N LEU A 327 3.05 -6.07 17.61
CA LEU A 327 3.56 -5.05 18.52
C LEU A 327 3.73 -3.67 17.87
N ILE A 328 4.36 -3.60 16.68
CA ILE A 328 4.58 -2.33 15.97
C ILE A 328 3.27 -1.76 15.43
N GLY A 329 2.37 -2.63 14.95
CA GLY A 329 1.05 -2.28 14.43
C GLY A 329 0.21 -1.45 15.39
N CYS A 330 0.30 -1.74 16.69
CA CYS A 330 -0.39 -0.96 17.71
C CYS A 330 -0.03 0.53 17.66
N LEU A 331 1.26 0.84 17.50
CA LEU A 331 1.76 2.22 17.43
C LEU A 331 1.41 2.88 16.08
N LEU A 332 1.41 2.12 14.96
CA LEU A 332 1.01 2.62 13.63
C LEU A 332 -0.45 3.13 13.63
N ILE A 333 -1.36 2.35 14.23
CA ILE A 333 -2.80 2.67 14.27
C ILE A 333 -3.09 3.83 15.23
N LEU A 334 -2.42 3.89 16.38
CA LEU A 334 -2.54 5.04 17.29
C LEU A 334 -2.07 6.33 16.60
N ARG A 335 -0.91 6.30 15.93
CA ARG A 335 -0.30 7.44 15.23
C ARG A 335 -0.96 7.86 13.91
N ARG A 336 -1.97 7.14 13.41
CA ARG A 336 -2.61 7.37 12.09
C ARG A 336 -1.65 7.19 10.91
N MET A 337 -0.79 6.17 10.97
CA MET A 337 0.22 5.90 9.95
C MET A 337 0.17 4.46 9.42
N ALA A 338 -0.99 3.80 9.46
CA ALA A 338 -1.15 2.41 9.04
C ALA A 338 -0.61 2.15 7.61
N MET A 339 -0.96 3.01 6.65
CA MET A 339 -0.47 2.91 5.26
C MET A 339 1.03 3.20 5.08
N MET A 340 1.77 3.62 6.11
CA MET A 340 3.24 3.68 6.02
C MET A 340 3.87 2.29 5.94
N ALA A 341 3.25 1.26 6.52
CA ALA A 341 3.75 -0.12 6.44
C ALA A 341 3.78 -0.62 4.99
N ASP A 342 2.71 -0.34 4.25
CA ASP A 342 2.54 -0.72 2.84
C ASP A 342 3.47 0.08 1.91
N ALA A 343 3.55 1.39 2.12
CA ALA A 343 4.48 2.23 1.39
C ALA A 343 5.95 1.81 1.62
N ILE A 344 6.29 1.33 2.81
CA ILE A 344 7.61 0.75 3.09
C ILE A 344 7.76 -0.58 2.33
N SER A 345 6.82 -1.53 2.45
CA SER A 345 6.96 -2.86 1.82
C SER A 345 7.09 -2.81 0.30
N HIS A 346 6.37 -1.91 -0.39
CA HIS A 346 6.56 -1.67 -1.82
C HIS A 346 7.93 -1.05 -2.18
N THR A 347 8.56 -0.30 -1.28
CA THR A 347 9.86 0.34 -1.54
C THR A 347 11.08 -0.50 -1.15
N VAL A 348 10.87 -1.60 -0.41
CA VAL A 348 11.88 -2.64 -0.15
C VAL A 348 12.53 -3.15 -1.44
N LEU A 349 11.73 -3.37 -2.50
CA LEU A 349 12.20 -3.86 -3.80
C LEU A 349 13.32 -2.99 -4.38
N LEU A 350 13.21 -1.65 -4.30
CA LEU A 350 14.27 -0.76 -4.78
C LEU A 350 15.58 -0.95 -3.99
N GLY A 351 15.48 -1.15 -2.68
CA GLY A 351 16.64 -1.39 -1.82
C GLY A 351 17.33 -2.73 -2.10
N ILE A 352 16.55 -3.80 -2.33
CA ILE A 352 17.06 -5.11 -2.76
C ILE A 352 17.80 -4.99 -4.10
N VAL A 353 17.18 -4.34 -5.09
CA VAL A 353 17.75 -4.21 -6.43
C VAL A 353 19.03 -3.37 -6.43
N ILE A 354 19.09 -2.29 -5.63
CA ILE A 354 20.31 -1.50 -5.46
C ILE A 354 21.41 -2.32 -4.76
N ALA A 355 21.07 -3.10 -3.72
CA ALA A 355 22.03 -3.98 -3.07
C ALA A 355 22.60 -5.02 -4.06
N TYR A 356 21.73 -5.73 -4.77
CA TYR A 356 22.13 -6.71 -5.80
C TYR A 356 23.00 -6.10 -6.90
N LEU A 357 22.70 -4.89 -7.38
CA LEU A 357 23.51 -4.22 -8.39
C LEU A 357 24.93 -3.83 -7.90
N ILE A 358 25.14 -3.77 -6.57
CA ILE A 358 26.43 -3.48 -5.94
C ILE A 358 27.19 -4.77 -5.60
N THR A 359 26.56 -5.74 -4.93
CA THR A 359 27.20 -6.99 -4.49
C THR A 359 27.27 -8.06 -5.59
N ARG A 360 26.26 -8.10 -6.48
CA ARG A 360 25.94 -9.20 -7.41
C ARG A 360 25.55 -10.52 -6.74
N GLU A 361 25.35 -10.49 -5.43
CA GLU A 361 24.95 -11.65 -4.61
C GLU A 361 23.47 -11.55 -4.26
N LEU A 362 22.76 -12.68 -4.29
CA LEU A 362 21.31 -12.79 -4.08
C LEU A 362 20.92 -13.09 -2.63
N SER A 363 21.89 -13.20 -1.72
CA SER A 363 21.68 -13.61 -0.33
C SER A 363 22.59 -12.84 0.64
N GLY A 364 22.26 -12.91 1.93
CA GLY A 364 23.03 -12.30 3.02
C GLY A 364 22.65 -10.85 3.37
N GLY A 365 23.13 -10.40 4.54
CA GLY A 365 22.69 -9.16 5.21
C GLY A 365 22.88 -7.85 4.44
N HIS A 366 23.61 -7.84 3.33
CA HIS A 366 23.71 -6.67 2.44
C HIS A 366 22.36 -6.30 1.79
N MET A 367 21.52 -7.29 1.46
CA MET A 367 20.16 -7.04 0.97
C MET A 367 19.25 -6.46 2.07
N LEU A 368 19.33 -6.99 3.30
CA LEU A 368 18.64 -6.43 4.48
C LEU A 368 19.03 -4.96 4.72
N ILE A 369 20.31 -4.62 4.59
CA ILE A 369 20.80 -3.23 4.71
C ILE A 369 20.24 -2.35 3.58
N GLY A 370 20.32 -2.78 2.31
CA GLY A 370 19.78 -2.02 1.18
C GLY A 370 18.27 -1.77 1.29
N ALA A 371 17.52 -2.81 1.63
CA ALA A 371 16.08 -2.78 1.85
C ALA A 371 15.66 -1.86 3.02
N THR A 372 16.33 -1.94 4.18
CA THR A 372 16.02 -1.08 5.33
C THR A 372 16.42 0.38 5.11
N LEU A 373 17.51 0.64 4.38
CA LEU A 373 17.86 1.99 3.94
C LEU A 373 16.83 2.56 2.95
N ALA A 374 16.26 1.74 2.06
CA ALA A 374 15.19 2.16 1.15
C ALA A 374 13.88 2.48 1.90
N GLY A 375 13.46 1.65 2.86
CA GLY A 375 12.28 1.94 3.69
C GLY A 375 12.45 3.17 4.58
N LEU A 376 13.65 3.40 5.12
CA LEU A 376 13.98 4.64 5.85
C LEU A 376 13.99 5.87 4.92
N LEU A 377 14.55 5.74 3.70
CA LEU A 377 14.51 6.78 2.67
C LEU A 377 13.06 7.15 2.30
N THR A 378 12.17 6.17 2.16
CA THR A 378 10.73 6.37 1.96
C THR A 378 10.13 7.22 3.07
N ALA A 379 10.35 6.86 4.34
CA ALA A 379 9.85 7.65 5.48
C ALA A 379 10.37 9.10 5.47
N VAL A 380 11.65 9.31 5.15
CA VAL A 380 12.26 10.66 5.05
C VAL A 380 11.66 11.46 3.89
N LEU A 381 11.48 10.85 2.71
CA LEU A 381 10.93 11.52 1.53
C LEU A 381 9.44 11.88 1.71
N VAL A 382 8.65 11.00 2.31
CA VAL A 382 7.24 11.26 2.65
C VAL A 382 7.14 12.47 3.58
N GLN A 383 7.92 12.49 4.66
CA GLN A 383 7.89 13.60 5.63
C GLN A 383 8.44 14.91 5.01
N TRP A 384 9.37 14.82 4.06
CA TRP A 384 9.90 15.97 3.30
C TRP A 384 8.88 16.58 2.32
N LEU A 385 8.05 15.76 1.66
CA LEU A 385 6.91 16.25 0.87
C LEU A 385 5.80 16.83 1.76
N HIS A 386 5.48 16.15 2.87
CA HIS A 386 4.45 16.58 3.80
C HIS A 386 4.79 17.94 4.46
N THR A 387 6.04 18.14 4.90
CA THR A 387 6.52 19.43 5.44
C THR A 387 6.55 20.56 4.40
N ARG A 388 6.48 20.25 3.10
CA ARG A 388 6.28 21.23 2.02
C ARG A 388 4.80 21.49 1.73
N GLY A 389 3.89 20.85 2.45
CA GLY A 389 2.45 21.01 2.35
C GLY A 389 1.84 20.31 1.13
N VAL A 390 2.37 19.14 0.76
CA VAL A 390 1.59 18.07 0.13
C VAL A 390 0.78 17.37 1.23
N GLN A 391 -0.40 16.84 0.93
CA GLN A 391 -1.14 16.02 1.91
C GLN A 391 -0.35 14.76 2.31
N GLN A 392 -0.52 14.27 3.53
CA GLN A 392 0.25 13.12 4.03
C GLN A 392 0.03 11.85 3.18
N GLU A 393 -1.22 11.42 2.98
CA GLU A 393 -1.57 10.30 2.09
C GLU A 393 -1.00 10.44 0.67
N ALA A 394 -1.10 11.63 0.08
CA ALA A 394 -0.62 11.88 -1.27
C ALA A 394 0.92 11.89 -1.33
N SER A 395 1.59 12.33 -0.26
CA SER A 395 3.05 12.23 -0.10
C SER A 395 3.50 10.77 -0.04
N ILE A 396 2.74 9.94 0.69
CA ILE A 396 2.92 8.48 0.75
C ILE A 396 2.80 7.89 -0.66
N GLY A 397 1.66 8.12 -1.32
CA GLY A 397 1.37 7.59 -2.65
C GLY A 397 2.41 7.95 -3.71
N ILE A 398 2.87 9.20 -3.75
CA ILE A 398 3.90 9.65 -4.71
C ILE A 398 5.22 8.94 -4.46
N VAL A 399 5.68 8.85 -3.20
CA VAL A 399 7.00 8.31 -2.89
C VAL A 399 7.04 6.80 -3.13
N PHE A 400 6.06 6.02 -2.65
CA PHE A 400 6.14 4.56 -2.79
C PHE A 400 6.02 4.13 -4.25
N THR A 401 5.05 4.69 -4.99
CA THR A 401 4.86 4.32 -6.40
C THR A 401 6.05 4.71 -7.27
N THR A 402 6.67 5.87 -7.03
CA THR A 402 7.87 6.31 -7.76
C THR A 402 9.07 5.40 -7.48
N LEU A 403 9.37 5.11 -6.22
CA LEU A 403 10.51 4.27 -5.85
C LEU A 403 10.32 2.81 -6.29
N PHE A 404 9.10 2.27 -6.16
CA PHE A 404 8.74 0.94 -6.68
C PHE A 404 8.89 0.86 -8.21
N ALA A 405 8.38 1.85 -8.96
CA ALA A 405 8.51 1.87 -10.41
C ALA A 405 9.97 1.98 -10.88
N ILE A 406 10.81 2.76 -10.18
CA ILE A 406 12.27 2.79 -10.43
C ILE A 406 12.88 1.40 -10.20
N GLY A 407 12.50 0.72 -9.11
CA GLY A 407 12.97 -0.64 -8.81
C GLY A 407 12.61 -1.64 -9.90
N VAL A 408 11.35 -1.66 -10.35
CA VAL A 408 10.88 -2.56 -11.42
C VAL A 408 11.58 -2.26 -12.76
N VAL A 409 11.80 -0.98 -13.11
CA VAL A 409 12.56 -0.62 -14.32
C VAL A 409 14.03 -1.00 -14.21
N LEU A 410 14.66 -0.89 -13.03
CA LEU A 410 16.03 -1.37 -12.83
C LEU A 410 16.14 -2.89 -13.05
N ILE A 411 15.18 -3.68 -12.55
CA ILE A 411 15.14 -5.13 -12.82
C ILE A 411 15.02 -5.37 -14.34
N ALA A 412 14.00 -4.79 -14.98
CA ALA A 412 13.69 -5.00 -16.39
C ALA A 412 14.77 -4.49 -17.38
N THR A 413 15.69 -3.62 -16.96
CA THR A 413 16.71 -3.01 -17.83
C THR A 413 18.16 -3.33 -17.46
N LYS A 414 18.45 -3.75 -16.22
CA LYS A 414 19.81 -4.04 -15.74
C LYS A 414 20.02 -5.44 -15.20
N VAL A 415 18.94 -6.16 -14.85
CA VAL A 415 19.04 -7.46 -14.14
C VAL A 415 18.51 -8.63 -14.97
N GLY A 416 18.02 -8.41 -16.20
CA GLY A 416 17.23 -9.35 -17.02
C GLY A 416 17.82 -10.71 -17.44
N ASN A 417 18.94 -11.17 -16.85
CA ASN A 417 19.42 -12.56 -16.91
C ASN A 417 19.47 -13.26 -15.53
N ALA A 418 19.35 -12.53 -14.42
CA ALA A 418 19.16 -13.10 -13.10
C ALA A 418 17.66 -13.20 -12.82
N HIS A 419 17.21 -14.36 -12.34
CA HIS A 419 15.81 -14.63 -12.03
C HIS A 419 15.40 -13.99 -10.68
N LEU A 420 15.55 -12.67 -10.56
CA LEU A 420 14.86 -11.89 -9.52
C LEU A 420 13.37 -11.86 -9.86
N ASP A 421 12.64 -12.91 -9.47
CA ASP A 421 11.20 -12.91 -9.64
C ASP A 421 10.55 -11.96 -8.63
N VAL A 422 10.11 -10.83 -9.16
CA VAL A 422 9.34 -9.79 -8.48
C VAL A 422 8.09 -10.36 -7.82
N GLN A 423 7.50 -11.43 -8.36
CA GLN A 423 6.35 -12.10 -7.77
C GLN A 423 6.73 -12.84 -6.49
N HIS A 424 7.71 -13.76 -6.55
CA HIS A 424 8.20 -14.47 -5.36
C HIS A 424 8.62 -13.49 -4.24
N ALA A 425 9.34 -12.41 -4.58
CA ALA A 425 9.75 -11.39 -3.62
C ALA A 425 8.59 -10.59 -3.00
N LEU A 426 7.60 -10.15 -3.78
CA LEU A 426 6.45 -9.39 -3.26
C LEU A 426 5.43 -10.26 -2.52
N MET A 427 5.32 -11.53 -2.89
CA MET A 427 4.25 -12.45 -2.44
C MET A 427 4.68 -13.29 -1.25
N GLY A 428 5.96 -13.69 -1.19
CA GLY A 428 6.60 -14.42 -0.09
C GLY A 428 6.13 -15.87 0.08
N GLU A 429 7.05 -16.82 -0.06
CA GLU A 429 6.78 -18.24 0.09
C GLU A 429 7.42 -18.84 1.36
N ILE A 430 6.63 -18.86 2.44
CA ILE A 430 6.98 -19.47 3.74
C ILE A 430 7.39 -20.96 3.60
N THR A 431 6.93 -21.60 2.52
CA THR A 431 7.26 -22.96 2.07
C THR A 431 8.75 -23.18 1.87
N PHE A 432 9.53 -22.20 1.38
CA PHE A 432 10.96 -22.38 1.09
C PHE A 432 11.91 -22.04 2.24
N ILE A 433 11.44 -21.33 3.27
CA ILE A 433 12.24 -20.99 4.47
C ILE A 433 13.01 -22.19 5.06
N PRO A 434 12.45 -23.43 5.15
CA PRO A 434 13.18 -24.57 5.67
C PRO A 434 14.36 -25.07 4.83
N TRP A 435 14.64 -24.50 3.65
CA TRP A 435 15.74 -24.92 2.78
C TRP A 435 16.99 -24.03 2.88
N GLU A 436 16.85 -22.72 3.00
CA GLU A 436 17.99 -21.80 3.19
C GLU A 436 18.42 -21.78 4.66
N ARG A 437 19.41 -22.64 4.98
CA ARG A 437 19.92 -22.81 6.34
C ARG A 437 21.36 -22.35 6.46
N VAL A 438 21.63 -21.51 7.46
CA VAL A 438 22.99 -21.21 7.90
C VAL A 438 23.41 -22.28 8.92
N GLU A 439 24.57 -22.90 8.73
CA GLU A 439 25.17 -23.78 9.73
C GLU A 439 25.72 -22.94 10.89
N VAL A 440 24.96 -22.84 11.97
CA VAL A 440 25.38 -22.12 13.17
C VAL A 440 26.17 -23.09 14.07
N PRO A 441 27.47 -22.85 14.34
CA PRO A 441 28.31 -23.78 15.10
C PRO A 441 27.70 -24.18 16.45
N GLY A 442 27.44 -25.48 16.62
CA GLY A 442 26.85 -26.07 17.82
C GLY A 442 25.31 -26.10 17.88
N ILE A 443 24.59 -25.22 17.17
CA ILE A 443 23.11 -25.30 17.13
C ILE A 443 22.66 -26.24 16.01
N GLY A 444 23.38 -26.23 14.87
CA GLY A 444 23.04 -26.96 13.64
C GLY A 444 22.59 -26.00 12.54
N ALA A 445 22.06 -26.56 11.46
CA ALA A 445 21.53 -25.79 10.33
C ALA A 445 20.16 -25.18 10.69
N ILE A 446 20.11 -23.84 10.88
CA ILE A 446 18.89 -23.08 11.20
C ILE A 446 18.47 -22.27 9.96
N PRO A 447 17.17 -22.18 9.62
CA PRO A 447 16.67 -21.23 8.62
C PRO A 447 17.11 -19.78 8.89
N GLU A 448 17.67 -19.09 7.89
CA GLU A 448 18.20 -17.72 8.07
C GLU A 448 17.11 -16.74 8.51
N ALA A 449 15.94 -16.79 7.86
CA ALA A 449 14.81 -15.91 8.17
C ALA A 449 14.32 -16.04 9.63
N VAL A 450 14.38 -17.22 10.24
CA VAL A 450 14.00 -17.41 11.65
C VAL A 450 14.98 -16.68 12.56
N LEU A 451 16.28 -16.82 12.31
CA LEU A 451 17.32 -16.16 13.09
C LEU A 451 17.22 -14.62 12.93
N MET A 452 16.98 -14.14 11.71
CA MET A 452 16.73 -12.72 11.43
C MET A 452 15.51 -12.19 12.20
N LEU A 453 14.38 -12.91 12.17
CA LEU A 453 13.15 -12.50 12.84
C LEU A 453 13.24 -12.53 14.37
N VAL A 454 13.97 -13.47 14.98
CA VAL A 454 14.25 -13.46 16.43
C VAL A 454 15.10 -12.25 16.82
N ILE A 455 16.14 -11.93 16.04
CA ILE A 455 16.98 -10.74 16.27
C ILE A 455 16.15 -9.47 16.16
N VAL A 456 15.35 -9.32 15.11
CA VAL A 456 14.51 -8.13 14.92
C VAL A 456 13.42 -8.02 16.00
N LEU A 457 12.75 -9.11 16.36
CA LEU A 457 11.76 -9.11 17.44
C LEU A 457 12.39 -8.71 18.79
N THR A 458 13.56 -9.23 19.13
CA THR A 458 14.22 -8.91 20.41
C THR A 458 14.71 -7.46 20.46
N VAL A 459 15.26 -6.93 19.36
CA VAL A 459 15.60 -5.51 19.21
C VAL A 459 14.34 -4.62 19.34
N VAL A 460 13.26 -4.96 18.64
CA VAL A 460 11.99 -4.23 18.69
C VAL A 460 11.39 -4.21 20.09
N LEU A 461 11.34 -5.37 20.76
CA LEU A 461 10.81 -5.48 22.11
C LEU A 461 11.67 -4.70 23.12
N ALA A 462 13.01 -4.77 23.01
CA ALA A 462 13.91 -3.99 23.84
C ALA A 462 13.69 -2.47 23.69
N ILE A 463 13.54 -1.96 22.46
CA ILE A 463 13.31 -0.53 22.19
C ILE A 463 11.90 -0.09 22.64
N ILE A 464 10.87 -0.94 22.48
CA ILE A 464 9.51 -0.64 22.98
C ILE A 464 9.50 -0.57 24.52
N LEU A 465 10.17 -1.50 25.21
CA LEU A 465 10.20 -1.54 26.67
C LEU A 465 11.07 -0.41 27.26
N ALA A 466 12.26 -0.17 26.71
CA ALA A 466 13.18 0.87 27.18
C ALA A 466 12.57 2.28 27.10
N PHE A 467 11.83 2.58 26.04
CA PHE A 467 11.20 3.88 25.80
C PHE A 467 9.66 3.85 25.99
N TYR A 468 9.12 2.93 26.78
CA TYR A 468 7.66 2.73 26.88
C TYR A 468 6.89 3.99 27.34
N LYS A 469 7.49 4.82 28.20
CA LYS A 469 6.87 6.06 28.71
C LYS A 469 6.81 7.12 27.59
N GLU A 470 7.90 7.23 26.85
CA GLU A 470 8.14 8.15 25.76
C GLU A 470 7.27 7.78 24.55
N TRP A 471 7.18 6.48 24.21
CA TRP A 471 6.26 5.94 23.21
C TRP A 471 4.81 6.25 23.52
N LYS A 472 4.40 6.10 24.78
CA LYS A 472 3.05 6.45 25.22
C LYS A 472 2.77 7.93 25.01
N ILE A 473 3.56 8.83 25.57
CA ILE A 473 3.29 10.28 25.47
C ILE A 473 3.34 10.74 24.00
N THR A 474 4.44 10.45 23.28
CA THR A 474 4.62 10.89 21.87
C THR A 474 3.59 10.34 20.88
N SER A 475 2.86 9.26 21.22
CA SER A 475 1.86 8.66 20.32
C SER A 475 0.42 9.11 20.63
N PHE A 476 0.17 9.68 21.81
CA PHE A 476 -1.13 10.26 22.18
C PHE A 476 -1.13 11.80 22.10
N ASP A 477 -0.04 12.45 22.52
CA ASP A 477 0.14 13.90 22.42
C ASP A 477 1.61 14.29 22.13
N PRO A 478 1.94 14.56 20.86
CA PRO A 478 3.25 15.06 20.46
C PRO A 478 3.60 16.47 20.98
N ALA A 479 2.61 17.31 21.30
CA ALA A 479 2.84 18.67 21.79
C ALA A 479 3.20 18.65 23.28
N LEU A 480 2.48 17.86 24.09
CA LEU A 480 2.84 17.58 25.48
C LEU A 480 4.20 16.88 25.58
N ALA A 481 4.51 15.96 24.66
CA ALA A 481 5.84 15.35 24.59
C ALA A 481 6.94 16.40 24.37
N ALA A 482 6.71 17.38 23.49
CA ALA A 482 7.66 18.46 23.23
C ALA A 482 7.81 19.43 24.41
N SER A 483 6.72 19.78 25.10
CA SER A 483 6.80 20.66 26.29
C SER A 483 7.45 19.97 27.49
N LEU A 484 7.37 18.63 27.57
CA LEU A 484 8.12 17.81 28.53
C LEU A 484 9.59 17.58 28.11
N GLY A 485 10.07 18.22 27.04
CA GLY A 485 11.45 18.13 26.56
C GLY A 485 11.82 16.82 25.86
N LEU A 486 10.85 15.94 25.58
CA LEU A 486 11.13 14.68 24.88
C LEU A 486 11.48 14.95 23.40
N PRO A 487 12.48 14.25 22.82
CA PRO A 487 12.91 14.49 21.45
C PRO A 487 11.96 13.84 20.44
N VAL A 488 10.78 14.45 20.23
CA VAL A 488 9.68 13.92 19.41
C VAL A 488 10.13 13.52 18.00
N VAL A 489 11.02 14.29 17.38
CA VAL A 489 11.55 14.01 16.02
C VAL A 489 12.45 12.76 16.02
N PHE A 490 13.25 12.54 17.06
CA PHE A 490 14.03 11.31 17.22
C PHE A 490 13.10 10.11 17.43
N MET A 491 12.10 10.25 18.32
CA MET A 491 11.07 9.21 18.55
C MET A 491 10.18 8.96 17.33
N HIS A 492 10.12 9.88 16.36
CA HIS A 492 9.52 9.63 15.06
C HIS A 492 10.46 8.79 14.17
N TYR A 493 11.71 9.20 13.95
CA TYR A 493 12.60 8.44 13.06
C TYR A 493 13.03 7.08 13.63
N LEU A 494 13.18 6.94 14.94
CA LEU A 494 13.37 5.64 15.61
C LEU A 494 12.18 4.71 15.32
N PHE A 495 10.95 5.24 15.32
CA PHE A 495 9.76 4.45 14.97
C PHE A 495 9.80 3.98 13.52
N MET A 496 10.10 4.89 12.58
CA MET A 496 10.16 4.53 11.16
C MET A 496 11.29 3.54 10.86
N ALA A 497 12.41 3.60 11.59
CA ALA A 497 13.48 2.62 11.52
C ALA A 497 13.04 1.24 12.04
N MET A 498 12.31 1.17 13.17
CA MET A 498 11.75 -0.09 13.68
C MET A 498 10.72 -0.69 12.72
N VAL A 499 9.77 0.12 12.23
CA VAL A 499 8.79 -0.30 11.22
C VAL A 499 9.51 -0.84 9.99
N SER A 500 10.50 -0.10 9.46
CA SER A 500 11.25 -0.54 8.28
C SER A 500 12.05 -1.82 8.52
N MET A 501 12.65 -2.00 9.70
CA MET A 501 13.42 -3.20 10.04
C MET A 501 12.52 -4.45 10.10
N THR A 502 11.37 -4.35 10.78
CA THR A 502 10.42 -5.45 10.87
C THR A 502 9.69 -5.71 9.56
N THR A 503 9.31 -4.67 8.82
CA THR A 503 8.71 -4.84 7.49
C THR A 503 9.66 -5.57 6.54
N VAL A 504 10.96 -5.25 6.53
CA VAL A 504 11.93 -5.96 5.69
C VAL A 504 12.19 -7.39 6.17
N ALA A 505 12.44 -7.60 7.46
CA ALA A 505 12.75 -8.94 7.97
C ALA A 505 11.57 -9.92 7.85
N ALA A 506 10.34 -9.42 7.83
CA ALA A 506 9.15 -10.22 7.57
C ALA A 506 8.76 -10.29 6.08
N PHE A 507 9.20 -9.34 5.23
CA PHE A 507 9.01 -9.36 3.77
C PHE A 507 9.74 -10.56 3.16
N ASP A 508 10.98 -10.80 3.60
CA ASP A 508 11.81 -11.91 3.12
C ASP A 508 11.16 -13.28 3.43
N ALA A 509 10.59 -13.41 4.63
CA ALA A 509 9.91 -14.63 5.07
C ALA A 509 8.50 -14.82 4.48
N VAL A 510 7.70 -13.75 4.33
CA VAL A 510 6.23 -13.89 4.09
C VAL A 510 5.64 -12.82 3.15
N GLY A 511 6.48 -12.04 2.48
CA GLY A 511 6.07 -11.14 1.39
C GLY A 511 5.44 -9.82 1.85
N ALA A 512 5.53 -8.82 0.98
CA ALA A 512 5.12 -7.45 1.23
C ALA A 512 3.73 -7.31 1.84
N ILE A 513 2.74 -8.03 1.29
CA ILE A 513 1.32 -7.75 1.55
C ILE A 513 0.79 -8.51 2.76
N MET A 514 1.31 -9.70 3.09
CA MET A 514 0.95 -10.34 4.37
C MET A 514 1.63 -9.63 5.56
N VAL A 515 2.80 -9.03 5.36
CA VAL A 515 3.42 -8.15 6.37
C VAL A 515 2.54 -6.95 6.70
N VAL A 516 1.92 -6.31 5.69
CA VAL A 516 0.91 -5.26 5.89
C VAL A 516 -0.30 -5.80 6.64
N ALA A 517 -0.79 -7.00 6.29
CA ALA A 517 -1.90 -7.66 6.99
C ALA A 517 -1.61 -7.82 8.49
N MET A 518 -0.41 -8.30 8.85
CA MET A 518 0.00 -8.54 10.24
C MET A 518 0.34 -7.25 11.00
N LEU A 519 0.76 -6.18 10.31
CA LEU A 519 0.98 -4.87 10.92
C LEU A 519 -0.33 -4.11 11.19
N ILE A 520 -1.41 -4.35 10.44
CA ILE A 520 -2.65 -3.57 10.57
C ILE A 520 -3.76 -4.39 11.25
N THR A 521 -4.08 -5.58 10.77
CA THR A 521 -5.31 -6.28 11.16
C THR A 521 -5.32 -6.81 12.60
N PRO A 522 -4.26 -7.46 13.13
CA PRO A 522 -4.19 -7.83 14.56
C PRO A 522 -4.25 -6.62 15.50
N ALA A 523 -3.56 -5.53 15.13
CA ALA A 523 -3.52 -4.31 15.92
C ALA A 523 -4.86 -3.56 15.92
N ALA A 524 -5.58 -3.54 14.79
CA ALA A 524 -6.93 -2.99 14.70
C ALA A 524 -7.92 -3.82 15.52
N SER A 525 -7.77 -5.15 15.51
CA SER A 525 -8.57 -6.07 16.32
C SER A 525 -8.35 -5.83 17.81
N ALA A 526 -7.10 -5.79 18.28
CA ALA A 526 -6.76 -5.44 19.66
C ALA A 526 -7.26 -4.03 20.06
N TYR A 527 -7.21 -3.06 19.13
CA TYR A 527 -7.76 -1.72 19.31
C TYR A 527 -9.30 -1.67 19.34
N LEU A 528 -10.02 -2.80 19.22
CA LEU A 528 -11.46 -2.87 19.54
C LEU A 528 -11.73 -3.45 20.94
N TRP A 529 -10.83 -4.26 21.48
CA TRP A 529 -11.01 -4.93 22.77
C TRP A 529 -10.54 -4.12 24.00
N THR A 530 -9.58 -3.20 23.86
CA THR A 530 -8.99 -2.50 25.03
C THR A 530 -8.62 -1.04 24.78
N ASP A 531 -8.55 -0.29 25.88
CA ASP A 531 -8.11 1.13 25.93
C ASP A 531 -6.70 1.30 26.51
N ARG A 532 -6.05 0.21 26.96
CA ARG A 532 -4.75 0.23 27.64
C ARG A 532 -3.63 -0.23 26.70
N LEU A 533 -2.66 0.64 26.40
CA LEU A 533 -1.55 0.37 25.45
C LEU A 533 -0.83 -0.97 25.69
N ALA A 534 -0.41 -1.29 26.91
CA ALA A 534 0.25 -2.57 27.22
C ALA A 534 -0.63 -3.80 26.93
N VAL A 535 -1.93 -3.71 27.23
CA VAL A 535 -2.89 -4.79 26.93
C VAL A 535 -3.13 -4.89 25.42
N MET A 536 -3.15 -3.76 24.71
CA MET A 536 -3.30 -3.70 23.27
C MET A 536 -2.10 -4.35 22.55
N LEU A 537 -0.88 -4.08 23.01
CA LEU A 537 0.35 -4.72 22.52
C LEU A 537 0.30 -6.24 22.69
N ALA A 538 -0.06 -6.72 23.88
CA ALA A 538 -0.17 -8.16 24.17
C ALA A 538 -1.28 -8.85 23.36
N LEU A 539 -2.47 -8.25 23.28
CA LEU A 539 -3.59 -8.79 22.49
C LEU A 539 -3.27 -8.80 21.00
N SER A 540 -2.62 -7.76 20.48
CA SER A 540 -2.24 -7.67 19.07
C SER A 540 -1.24 -8.77 18.68
N GLY A 541 -0.20 -8.98 19.49
CA GLY A 541 0.73 -10.09 19.31
C GLY A 541 0.04 -11.46 19.40
N GLY A 542 -0.87 -11.65 20.37
CA GLY A 542 -1.65 -12.89 20.52
C GLY A 542 -2.57 -13.17 19.33
N ILE A 543 -3.25 -12.14 18.79
CA ILE A 543 -4.09 -12.25 17.59
C ILE A 543 -3.24 -12.52 16.34
N GLY A 544 -2.05 -11.93 16.24
CA GLY A 544 -1.08 -12.22 15.17
C GLY A 544 -0.61 -13.68 15.19
N VAL A 545 -0.27 -14.22 16.35
CA VAL A 545 0.04 -15.65 16.51
C VAL A 545 -1.17 -16.52 16.17
N LEU A 546 -2.37 -16.21 16.69
CA LEU A 546 -3.59 -16.98 16.41
C LEU A 546 -3.91 -17.02 14.91
N SER A 547 -3.70 -15.90 14.20
CA SER A 547 -3.91 -15.81 12.74
C SER A 547 -2.91 -16.64 11.93
N ALA A 548 -1.69 -16.85 12.44
CA ALA A 548 -0.70 -17.73 11.82
C ALA A 548 -1.13 -19.20 11.89
N PHE A 549 -1.58 -19.65 13.07
CA PHE A 549 -2.09 -21.02 13.25
C PHE A 549 -3.36 -21.28 12.41
N LEU A 550 -4.32 -20.34 12.42
CA LEU A 550 -5.54 -20.45 11.62
C LEU A 550 -5.27 -20.37 10.11
N GLY A 551 -4.39 -19.47 9.67
CA GLY A 551 -4.02 -19.33 8.26
C GLY A 551 -3.32 -20.57 7.71
N TYR A 552 -2.40 -21.17 8.49
CA TYR A 552 -1.78 -22.43 8.14
C TYR A 552 -2.80 -23.58 8.06
N ALA A 553 -3.74 -23.67 9.00
CA ALA A 553 -4.80 -24.68 8.97
C ALA A 553 -5.74 -24.54 7.76
N ILE A 554 -6.12 -23.31 7.39
CA ILE A 554 -6.93 -23.02 6.19
C ILE A 554 -6.15 -23.38 4.93
N ALA A 555 -4.87 -23.00 4.84
CA ALA A 555 -4.01 -23.32 3.71
C ALA A 555 -3.84 -24.84 3.52
N ALA A 556 -3.64 -25.58 4.61
CA ALA A 556 -3.51 -27.03 4.59
C ALA A 556 -4.82 -27.78 4.26
N TRP A 557 -5.99 -27.19 4.57
CA TRP A 557 -7.29 -27.78 4.27
C TRP A 557 -7.77 -27.49 2.84
N LEU A 558 -7.43 -26.32 2.28
CA LEU A 558 -7.81 -25.91 0.93
C LEU A 558 -6.71 -26.15 -0.14
N ASP A 559 -5.50 -26.49 0.29
CA ASP A 559 -4.28 -26.60 -0.54
C ASP A 559 -3.99 -25.32 -1.35
N THR A 560 -3.87 -24.20 -0.63
CA THR A 560 -3.71 -22.84 -1.17
C THR A 560 -2.54 -22.08 -0.53
N SER A 561 -2.20 -20.90 -1.07
CA SER A 561 -1.10 -20.05 -0.57
C SER A 561 -1.23 -19.75 0.93
N ILE A 562 -0.21 -20.13 1.70
CA ILE A 562 -0.17 -19.92 3.17
C ILE A 562 -0.23 -18.42 3.49
N SER A 563 0.53 -17.60 2.78
CA SER A 563 0.56 -16.13 2.94
C SER A 563 -0.81 -15.50 2.64
N GLY A 564 -1.52 -15.97 1.61
CA GLY A 564 -2.90 -15.56 1.31
C GLY A 564 -3.90 -15.97 2.38
N SER A 565 -3.86 -17.23 2.82
CA SER A 565 -4.72 -17.79 3.86
C SER A 565 -4.49 -17.14 5.23
N MET A 566 -3.26 -16.78 5.57
CA MET A 566 -2.92 -16.02 6.80
C MET A 566 -3.49 -14.60 6.76
N ALA A 567 -3.35 -13.88 5.64
CA ALA A 567 -3.97 -12.58 5.48
C ALA A 567 -5.51 -12.66 5.60
N PHE A 568 -6.14 -13.65 4.97
CA PHE A 568 -7.58 -13.91 5.08
C PHE A 568 -8.00 -14.26 6.52
N ALA A 569 -7.23 -15.09 7.24
CA ALA A 569 -7.47 -15.45 8.63
C ALA A 569 -7.44 -14.23 9.58
N THR A 570 -6.54 -13.25 9.35
CA THR A 570 -6.59 -11.99 10.12
C THR A 570 -7.91 -11.25 9.90
N GLY A 571 -8.45 -11.26 8.69
CA GLY A 571 -9.74 -10.65 8.35
C GLY A 571 -10.91 -11.28 9.10
N ILE A 572 -10.92 -12.62 9.24
CA ILE A 572 -11.91 -13.35 10.04
C ILE A 572 -11.82 -12.95 11.52
N LEU A 573 -10.62 -12.95 12.10
CA LEU A 573 -10.41 -12.54 13.50
C LEU A 573 -10.77 -11.08 13.77
N PHE A 574 -10.53 -10.19 12.80
CA PHE A 574 -11.01 -8.81 12.87
C PHE A 574 -12.53 -8.73 12.81
N MET A 575 -13.19 -9.47 11.91
CA MET A 575 -14.65 -9.47 11.79
C MET A 575 -15.32 -9.96 13.08
N ILE A 576 -14.79 -11.02 13.69
CA ILE A 576 -15.22 -11.52 15.02
C ILE A 576 -15.02 -10.43 16.09
N SER A 577 -13.87 -9.75 16.10
CA SER A 577 -13.57 -8.65 17.04
C SER A 577 -14.48 -7.43 16.83
N PHE A 578 -14.86 -7.12 15.59
CA PHE A 578 -15.71 -6.00 15.21
C PHE A 578 -17.19 -6.24 15.53
N ILE A 579 -17.66 -7.49 15.43
CA ILE A 579 -19.01 -7.87 15.86
C ILE A 579 -19.09 -7.94 17.40
N GLY A 580 -18.13 -8.65 18.03
CA GLY A 580 -18.21 -9.07 19.43
C GLY A 580 -17.55 -8.18 20.49
N SER A 581 -16.82 -7.12 20.14
CA SER A 581 -16.12 -6.31 21.16
C SER A 581 -17.08 -5.53 22.08
N PRO A 582 -16.94 -5.65 23.42
CA PRO A 582 -18.02 -5.32 24.38
C PRO A 582 -18.30 -3.83 24.58
N LYS A 583 -17.45 -2.94 24.06
CA LYS A 583 -17.57 -1.48 24.21
C LYS A 583 -17.67 -0.73 22.87
N TYR A 584 -17.20 -1.35 21.79
CA TYR A 584 -17.02 -0.71 20.47
C TYR A 584 -17.54 -1.54 19.29
N GLY A 585 -17.95 -2.78 19.52
CA GLY A 585 -18.47 -3.68 18.48
C GLY A 585 -19.94 -3.44 18.18
N MET A 586 -20.41 -4.05 17.08
CA MET A 586 -21.79 -3.86 16.62
C MET A 586 -22.85 -4.35 17.63
N LEU A 587 -22.63 -5.52 18.25
CA LEU A 587 -23.56 -6.05 19.26
C LEU A 587 -23.67 -5.10 20.47
N ALA A 588 -22.54 -4.56 20.95
CA ALA A 588 -22.51 -3.58 22.04
C ALA A 588 -23.13 -2.21 21.69
N ARG A 589 -23.33 -1.92 20.39
CA ARG A 589 -24.11 -0.76 19.92
C ARG A 589 -25.60 -1.07 19.81
N TRP A 590 -25.98 -2.29 19.38
CA TRP A 590 -27.38 -2.72 19.29
C TRP A 590 -28.01 -3.02 20.66
N MET A 591 -27.22 -3.48 21.63
CA MET A 591 -27.68 -3.76 23.00
C MET A 591 -27.75 -2.53 23.91
N LYS A 592 -27.41 -1.32 23.42
CA LYS A 592 -27.60 -0.08 24.17
C LYS A 592 -28.99 0.48 23.90
N PRO A 593 -29.84 0.71 24.93
CA PRO A 593 -31.12 1.38 24.74
C PRO A 593 -30.91 2.81 24.22
N ALA A 594 -31.88 3.28 23.43
CA ALA A 594 -31.74 4.50 22.62
C ALA A 594 -31.64 5.81 23.43
N GLU A 595 -32.08 5.79 24.70
CA GLU A 595 -32.17 6.98 25.58
C GLU A 595 -30.81 7.63 25.87
N ALA A 596 -29.69 6.93 25.69
CA ALA A 596 -28.35 7.47 25.88
C ALA A 596 -27.87 8.42 24.75
N ALA A 597 -28.72 8.74 23.77
CA ALA A 597 -28.35 9.51 22.58
C ALA A 597 -28.49 11.05 22.70
N GLU A 598 -29.25 11.55 23.69
CA GLU A 598 -29.64 12.98 23.75
C GLU A 598 -28.90 13.84 24.78
N SER A 599 -27.90 13.29 25.49
CA SER A 599 -27.04 14.11 26.34
C SER A 599 -26.00 14.88 25.49
N PRO A 600 -26.04 16.23 25.42
CA PRO A 600 -24.98 16.98 24.76
C PRO A 600 -23.68 16.86 25.56
N PRO A 601 -22.50 16.92 24.92
CA PRO A 601 -21.24 16.96 25.65
C PRO A 601 -21.19 18.22 26.52
N HIS A 602 -20.95 18.03 27.82
CA HIS A 602 -20.61 19.14 28.72
C HIS A 602 -19.30 19.80 28.25
N VAL A 603 -19.23 21.12 28.50
CA VAL A 603 -18.23 22.08 27.96
C VAL A 603 -16.79 21.71 28.32
#